data_AF-A0A8X8WVF8-F1
#
_entry.id   AF-A0A8X8WVF8-F1
#
_cell.length_a   1.000
_cell.length_b   1.000
_cell.length_c   1.000
_cell.angle_alpha   90.00
_cell.angle_beta   90.00
_cell.angle_gamma   90.00
#
_symmetry.space_group_name_H-M   'P 1'
#
loop_
_entity.id
_entity.type
_entity.pdbx_description
1 polymer ?
#
loop_
_entity_poly.entity_id
_entity_poly.type
_entity_poly.pdbx_seq_one_letter_code
_entity_poly.pdbx_strand_id
1 'polypeptide(L)'
;MWCESTNPVLSLLVHTKLAVAIYSRESMAAAALNSSRLLQLKTVNNSAQCRSFLSSSTHRSFKLKPIMAALTAAPTVGISETFSRLKKQGKVAFIPYITAGDPDLSTTAEALKVLDSCGSDIIELGVPYSDPLADGPVIQAAATRALARGTNFDKIIEMLKEVVPQLSCPVALFSYYNPILKRGVERFMSTLQDTGIHGFSLSWILQP
;
A
#
# COMPACT_ATOMS: atom_id res chain seq x y z
N MET A 1 35.32 -19.66 9.40
CA MET A 1 36.37 -19.71 8.37
C MET A 1 35.89 -18.81 7.24
N TRP A 2 36.49 -17.63 7.15
CA TRP A 2 36.05 -16.52 6.30
C TRP A 2 36.29 -16.82 4.82
N CYS A 3 35.32 -16.50 3.98
CA CYS A 3 35.54 -16.28 2.55
C CYS A 3 34.80 -14.99 2.16
N GLU A 4 35.53 -13.88 2.19
CA GLU A 4 35.13 -12.62 1.58
C GLU A 4 35.02 -12.83 0.07
N SER A 5 33.80 -12.72 -0.47
CA SER A 5 33.58 -12.56 -1.90
C SER A 5 33.49 -11.07 -2.22
N THR A 6 34.54 -10.59 -2.88
CA THR A 6 34.77 -9.25 -3.40
C THR A 6 33.91 -8.98 -4.64
N ASN A 7 32.61 -8.73 -4.46
CA ASN A 7 31.79 -8.21 -5.57
C ASN A 7 31.03 -6.94 -5.17
N PRO A 8 31.55 -5.74 -5.50
CA PRO A 8 30.96 -4.46 -5.08
C PRO A 8 29.62 -4.14 -5.76
N VAL A 9 29.17 -4.95 -6.73
CA VAL A 9 27.86 -4.79 -7.38
C VAL A 9 26.73 -5.47 -6.60
N LEU A 10 27.05 -6.48 -5.77
CA LEU A 10 26.06 -7.24 -4.98
C LEU A 10 25.75 -6.62 -3.61
N SER A 11 26.64 -5.76 -3.09
CA SER A 11 26.43 -5.04 -1.82
C SER A 11 25.35 -3.96 -1.92
N LEU A 12 25.08 -3.44 -3.12
CA LEU A 12 24.15 -2.32 -3.33
C LEU A 12 22.67 -2.72 -3.42
N LEU A 13 22.35 -4.02 -3.46
CA LEU A 13 20.97 -4.53 -3.53
C LEU A 13 20.39 -4.92 -2.15
N VAL A 14 21.17 -4.86 -1.08
CA VAL A 14 20.74 -5.27 0.27
C VAL A 14 20.23 -4.10 1.12
N HIS A 15 20.40 -2.84 0.69
CA HIS A 15 20.13 -1.66 1.53
C HIS A 15 18.97 -0.74 1.11
N THR A 16 18.10 -1.13 0.20
CA THR A 16 16.94 -0.30 -0.17
C THR A 16 15.69 -1.13 -0.44
N LYS A 17 14.96 -1.49 0.62
CA LYS A 17 13.51 -1.68 0.51
C LYS A 17 12.82 -0.32 0.47
N LEU A 18 13.03 0.40 -0.63
CA LEU A 18 12.06 1.35 -1.16
C LEU A 18 11.68 0.80 -2.53
N ALA A 19 10.75 -0.15 -2.54
CA ALA A 19 10.29 -0.79 -3.76
C ALA A 19 9.26 0.10 -4.45
N VAL A 20 9.76 1.09 -5.20
CA VAL A 20 9.09 1.58 -6.41
C VAL A 20 9.22 0.47 -7.45
N ALA A 21 8.16 -0.31 -7.67
CA ALA A 21 8.12 -1.29 -8.75
C ALA A 21 7.87 -0.58 -10.09
N ILE A 22 8.93 -0.12 -10.74
CA ILE A 22 8.92 0.24 -12.17
C ILE A 22 9.64 -0.88 -12.91
N TYR A 23 8.88 -1.68 -13.66
CA TYR A 23 9.43 -2.51 -14.73
C TYR A 23 8.68 -2.22 -16.04
N SER A 24 9.25 -1.33 -16.84
CA SER A 24 9.17 -1.38 -18.30
C SER A 24 10.39 -0.66 -18.86
N ARG A 25 11.26 -1.41 -19.53
CA ARG A 25 12.59 -0.99 -19.97
C ARG A 25 12.60 -0.05 -21.19
N GLU A 26 11.45 0.50 -21.59
CA GLU A 26 11.31 1.28 -22.83
C GLU A 26 10.90 2.74 -22.65
N SER A 27 10.50 3.20 -21.46
CA SER A 27 9.98 4.58 -21.27
C SER A 27 10.99 5.64 -20.81
N MET A 28 12.25 5.29 -20.56
CA MET A 28 13.25 6.23 -20.03
C MET A 28 13.90 7.17 -21.06
N ALA A 29 13.61 7.02 -22.36
CA ALA A 29 14.18 7.91 -23.39
C ALA A 29 13.36 9.18 -23.67
N ALA A 30 12.08 9.24 -23.27
CA ALA A 30 11.17 10.32 -23.68
C ALA A 30 11.03 11.48 -22.67
N ALA A 31 11.36 11.26 -21.40
CA ALA A 31 11.17 12.26 -20.33
C ALA A 31 12.35 13.23 -20.14
N ALA A 32 13.49 13.00 -20.80
CA ALA A 32 14.71 13.79 -20.62
C ALA A 32 14.84 14.99 -21.60
N LEU A 33 13.88 15.22 -22.50
CA LEU A 33 14.02 16.23 -23.57
C LEU A 33 13.08 17.45 -23.47
N ASN A 34 12.29 17.62 -22.41
CA ASN A 34 11.33 18.73 -22.32
C ASN A 34 11.52 19.71 -21.15
N SER A 35 12.64 19.65 -20.42
CA SER A 35 12.88 20.51 -19.25
C SER A 35 13.61 21.83 -19.54
N SER A 36 13.78 22.23 -20.80
CA SER A 36 14.54 23.45 -21.14
C SER A 36 13.68 24.66 -21.55
N ARG A 37 12.39 24.71 -21.19
CA ARG A 37 11.52 25.83 -21.64
C ARG A 37 10.54 26.43 -20.62
N LEU A 38 10.67 26.14 -19.33
CA LEU A 38 9.80 26.71 -18.30
C LEU A 38 10.58 27.33 -17.13
N LEU A 39 11.50 28.24 -17.45
CA LEU A 39 12.06 29.19 -16.50
C LEU A 39 12.06 30.57 -17.15
N GLN A 40 10.90 31.22 -17.18
CA GLN A 40 10.75 32.68 -17.18
C GLN A 40 9.28 33.07 -17.00
N LEU A 41 9.04 34.10 -16.18
CA LEU A 41 7.79 34.86 -15.95
C LEU A 41 6.83 34.19 -14.94
N LYS A 42 6.41 34.79 -13.82
CA LYS A 42 6.41 36.19 -13.35
C LYS A 42 6.29 36.20 -11.82
N THR A 43 7.18 36.94 -11.17
CA THR A 43 6.98 37.57 -9.85
C THR A 43 6.01 38.74 -10.03
N VAL A 44 4.90 38.76 -9.29
CA VAL A 44 4.17 40.01 -8.98
C VAL A 44 3.67 39.92 -7.53
N ASN A 45 4.27 40.73 -6.67
CA ASN A 45 3.76 41.12 -5.37
C ASN A 45 2.51 41.99 -5.55
N ASN A 46 1.50 41.86 -4.69
CA ASN A 46 0.94 43.04 -4.06
C ASN A 46 0.19 42.71 -2.76
N SER A 47 0.41 43.57 -1.77
CA SER A 47 -0.30 43.64 -0.50
C SER A 47 -1.15 44.92 -0.52
N ALA A 48 -2.42 44.84 -0.12
CA ALA A 48 -3.19 45.92 0.52
C ALA A 48 -4.66 45.52 0.72
N GLN A 49 -5.03 45.32 2.00
CA GLN A 49 -6.13 45.98 2.72
C GLN A 49 -7.50 46.16 2.06
N CYS A 50 -8.57 45.65 2.72
CA CYS A 50 -9.77 46.44 2.97
C CYS A 50 -10.61 45.92 4.15
N ARG A 51 -11.29 46.87 4.79
CA ARG A 51 -11.86 46.84 6.15
C ARG A 51 -13.23 46.18 6.23
N SER A 52 -13.55 45.79 7.47
CA SER A 52 -14.87 45.66 8.11
C SER A 52 -16.11 46.09 7.29
N PHE A 53 -17.05 45.16 7.13
CA PHE A 53 -18.48 45.46 7.03
C PHE A 53 -19.27 44.39 7.79
N LEU A 54 -19.90 44.81 8.88
CA LEU A 54 -21.05 44.10 9.46
C LEU A 54 -22.22 44.20 8.46
N SER A 55 -22.95 43.11 8.25
CA SER A 55 -24.42 43.16 8.22
C SER A 55 -25.05 41.76 8.08
N SER A 56 -26.12 41.59 8.86
CA SER A 56 -27.31 40.76 8.62
C SER A 56 -27.15 39.24 8.60
N SER A 57 -27.45 38.67 9.76
CA SER A 57 -27.95 37.30 9.93
C SER A 57 -29.28 37.13 9.18
N THR A 58 -29.30 36.26 8.19
CA THR A 58 -30.53 35.65 7.67
C THR A 58 -30.40 34.14 7.82
N HIS A 59 -30.94 33.61 8.92
CA HIS A 59 -31.14 32.17 9.13
C HIS A 59 -32.12 31.64 8.08
N ARG A 60 -31.60 31.04 7.00
CA ARG A 60 -32.39 30.23 6.07
C ARG A 60 -32.21 28.77 6.46
N SER A 61 -33.19 28.21 7.18
CA SER A 61 -33.22 26.79 7.53
C SER A 61 -33.31 25.93 6.26
N PHE A 62 -32.17 25.40 5.82
CA PHE A 62 -32.14 24.33 4.84
C PHE A 62 -32.48 23.02 5.54
N LYS A 63 -33.70 22.51 5.30
CA LYS A 63 -34.03 21.10 5.57
C LYS A 63 -33.17 20.22 4.64
N LEU A 64 -32.05 19.74 5.15
CA LEU A 64 -31.32 18.64 4.53
C LEU A 64 -32.16 17.38 4.65
N LYS A 65 -32.61 16.85 3.52
CA LYS A 65 -33.10 15.47 3.44
C LYS A 65 -31.88 14.55 3.58
N PRO A 66 -31.92 13.51 4.43
CA PRO A 66 -30.83 12.55 4.47
C PRO A 66 -30.88 11.78 3.14
N ILE A 67 -29.87 11.97 2.29
CA ILE A 67 -29.60 11.05 1.19
C ILE A 67 -28.95 9.85 1.85
N MET A 68 -29.76 8.85 2.19
CA MET A 68 -29.27 7.51 2.47
C MET A 68 -28.77 6.95 1.13
N ALA A 69 -27.50 7.23 0.82
CA ALA A 69 -26.82 6.57 -0.28
C ALA A 69 -26.70 5.09 0.10
N ALA A 70 -27.42 4.24 -0.63
CA ALA A 70 -27.28 2.81 -0.53
C ALA A 70 -25.80 2.46 -0.75
N LEU A 71 -25.17 1.82 0.25
CA LEU A 71 -23.84 1.26 0.15
C LEU A 71 -23.88 0.14 -0.89
N THR A 72 -23.73 0.51 -2.16
CA THR A 72 -23.50 -0.46 -3.22
C THR A 72 -22.04 -0.81 -3.07
N ALA A 73 -21.74 -2.01 -2.57
CA ALA A 73 -20.38 -2.52 -2.51
C ALA A 73 -19.82 -2.45 -3.94
N ALA A 74 -18.96 -1.46 -4.19
CA ALA A 74 -18.29 -1.35 -5.48
C ALA A 74 -17.49 -2.65 -5.66
N PRO A 75 -17.60 -3.35 -6.80
CA PRO A 75 -16.81 -4.55 -7.01
C PRO A 75 -15.34 -4.17 -6.87
N THR A 76 -14.66 -4.79 -5.91
CA THR A 76 -13.24 -4.53 -5.67
C THR A 76 -12.47 -4.81 -6.96
N VAL A 77 -11.68 -3.83 -7.40
CA VAL A 77 -10.97 -3.91 -8.67
C VAL A 77 -9.77 -4.85 -8.49
N GLY A 78 -9.69 -5.91 -9.30
CA GLY A 78 -8.55 -6.82 -9.26
C GLY A 78 -7.22 -6.12 -9.61
N ILE A 79 -6.10 -6.72 -9.21
CA ILE A 79 -4.75 -6.16 -9.47
C ILE A 79 -4.49 -5.95 -10.96
N SER A 80 -4.84 -6.93 -11.81
CA SER A 80 -4.66 -6.83 -13.27
C SER A 80 -5.45 -5.68 -13.90
N GLU A 81 -6.66 -5.43 -13.41
CA GLU A 81 -7.50 -4.32 -13.88
C GLU A 81 -6.92 -2.98 -13.42
N THR A 82 -6.41 -2.91 -12.19
CA THR A 82 -5.73 -1.74 -11.65
C THR A 82 -4.53 -1.33 -12.51
N PHE A 83 -3.63 -2.27 -12.83
CA PHE A 83 -2.50 -1.97 -13.71
C PHE A 83 -2.93 -1.60 -15.13
N SER A 84 -3.95 -2.28 -15.68
CA SER A 84 -4.49 -1.95 -17.01
C SER A 84 -5.05 -0.53 -17.07
N ARG A 85 -5.79 -0.11 -16.05
CA ARG A 85 -6.31 1.26 -15.89
C ARG A 85 -5.18 2.28 -15.81
N LEU A 86 -4.18 2.05 -14.95
CA LEU A 86 -3.06 2.97 -14.77
C LEU A 86 -2.22 3.13 -16.03
N LYS A 87 -1.97 2.03 -16.75
CA LYS A 87 -1.26 2.06 -18.05
C LYS A 87 -2.01 2.91 -19.08
N LYS A 88 -3.34 2.75 -19.19
CA LYS A 88 -4.18 3.58 -20.08
C LYS A 88 -4.12 5.08 -19.72
N GLN A 89 -3.93 5.39 -18.44
CA GLN A 89 -3.81 6.76 -17.93
C GLN A 89 -2.37 7.32 -17.99
N GLY A 90 -1.38 6.51 -18.37
CA GLY A 90 0.04 6.90 -18.32
C GLY A 90 0.55 7.17 -16.90
N LYS A 91 -0.04 6.53 -15.88
CA LYS A 91 0.33 6.70 -14.47
C LYS A 91 1.16 5.53 -13.93
N VAL A 92 2.00 5.82 -12.94
CA VAL A 92 2.72 4.82 -12.14
C VAL A 92 1.87 4.47 -10.92
N ALA A 93 1.87 3.18 -10.53
CA ALA A 93 1.12 2.71 -9.37
C ALA A 93 1.76 3.17 -8.06
N PHE A 94 0.94 3.62 -7.11
CA PHE A 94 1.35 3.80 -5.72
C PHE A 94 0.95 2.57 -4.88
N ILE A 95 1.94 1.87 -4.34
CA ILE A 95 1.75 0.60 -3.61
C ILE A 95 2.42 0.69 -2.23
N PRO A 96 1.74 1.17 -1.18
CA PRO A 96 2.26 1.14 0.17
C PRO A 96 2.34 -0.28 0.71
N TYR A 97 3.39 -0.53 1.50
CA TYR A 97 3.58 -1.75 2.27
C TYR A 97 3.41 -1.47 3.76
N ILE A 98 2.64 -2.31 4.46
CA ILE A 98 2.56 -2.33 5.92
C ILE A 98 2.67 -3.76 6.46
N THR A 99 3.18 -3.94 7.67
CA THR A 99 3.23 -5.25 8.34
C THR A 99 1.97 -5.45 9.18
N ALA A 100 1.26 -6.55 8.97
CA ALA A 100 0.05 -6.86 9.71
C ALA A 100 0.35 -7.04 11.20
N GLY A 101 -0.44 -6.40 12.05
CA GLY A 101 -0.31 -6.50 13.50
C GLY A 101 0.71 -5.57 14.13
N ASP A 102 1.29 -4.62 13.36
CA ASP A 102 2.16 -3.58 13.90
C ASP A 102 1.47 -2.20 13.87
N PRO A 103 1.20 -1.55 15.02
CA PRO A 103 1.41 -2.04 16.38
C PRO A 103 0.38 -3.08 16.85
N ASP A 104 -0.76 -3.21 16.18
CA ASP A 104 -1.77 -4.25 16.41
C ASP A 104 -2.73 -4.38 15.20
N LEU A 105 -3.60 -5.39 15.22
CA LEU A 105 -4.51 -5.67 14.10
C LEU A 105 -5.64 -4.64 13.96
N SER A 106 -6.08 -4.01 15.05
CA SER A 106 -7.08 -2.92 14.98
C SER A 106 -6.50 -1.72 14.24
N THR A 107 -5.27 -1.34 14.59
CA THR A 107 -4.54 -0.26 13.93
C THR A 107 -4.22 -0.62 12.48
N THR A 108 -3.93 -1.90 12.19
CA THR A 108 -3.75 -2.39 10.81
C THR A 108 -5.03 -2.17 9.99
N ALA A 109 -6.19 -2.54 10.52
CA ALA A 109 -7.48 -2.36 9.85
C ALA A 109 -7.78 -0.89 9.54
N GLU A 110 -7.52 0.01 10.49
CA GLU A 110 -7.66 1.46 10.29
C GLU A 110 -6.67 1.98 9.25
N ALA A 111 -5.41 1.54 9.31
CA ALA A 111 -4.38 1.94 8.36
C ALA A 111 -4.75 1.54 6.93
N LEU A 112 -5.32 0.34 6.71
CA LEU A 112 -5.81 -0.08 5.39
C LEU A 112 -6.85 0.89 4.82
N LYS A 113 -7.82 1.31 5.65
CA LYS A 113 -8.87 2.26 5.23
C LYS A 113 -8.30 3.64 4.94
N VAL A 114 -7.34 4.09 5.75
CA VAL A 114 -6.66 5.38 5.53
C VAL A 114 -5.86 5.34 4.22
N LEU A 115 -5.06 4.31 4.00
CA LEU A 115 -4.27 4.15 2.77
C LEU A 115 -5.16 4.09 1.53
N ASP A 116 -6.30 3.40 1.60
CA ASP A 116 -7.30 3.37 0.52
C ASP A 116 -7.85 4.79 0.25
N SER A 117 -8.29 5.49 1.30
CA SER A 117 -8.84 6.86 1.18
C SER A 117 -7.81 7.89 0.69
N CYS A 118 -6.52 7.65 0.93
CA CYS A 118 -5.41 8.46 0.43
C CYS A 118 -5.09 8.21 -1.05
N GLY A 119 -5.78 7.27 -1.71
CA GLY A 119 -5.63 6.99 -3.14
C GLY A 119 -4.54 5.97 -3.45
N SER A 120 -4.31 4.98 -2.58
CA SER A 120 -3.47 3.83 -2.91
C SER A 120 -4.07 3.05 -4.08
N ASP A 121 -3.24 2.68 -5.05
CA ASP A 121 -3.71 1.85 -6.17
C ASP A 121 -3.81 0.38 -5.77
N ILE A 122 -2.88 -0.10 -4.94
CA ILE A 122 -2.82 -1.44 -4.36
C ILE A 122 -2.23 -1.29 -2.97
N ILE A 123 -2.70 -2.03 -1.96
CA ILE A 123 -2.02 -2.08 -0.66
C ILE A 123 -1.36 -3.44 -0.50
N GLU A 124 -0.06 -3.46 -0.19
CA GLU A 124 0.65 -4.69 0.15
C GLU A 124 0.67 -4.89 1.68
N LEU A 125 0.16 -6.03 2.14
CA LEU A 125 0.09 -6.37 3.56
C LEU A 125 1.02 -7.56 3.86
N GLY A 126 2.05 -7.32 4.65
CA GLY A 126 3.00 -8.34 5.07
C GLY A 126 2.49 -9.21 6.23
N VAL A 127 2.52 -10.53 6.06
CA VAL A 127 2.38 -11.48 7.17
C VAL A 127 3.69 -11.51 7.95
N PRO A 128 3.68 -11.17 9.26
CA PRO A 128 4.90 -11.13 10.05
C PRO A 128 5.49 -12.55 10.19
N TYR A 129 6.81 -12.65 10.07
CA TYR A 129 7.55 -13.91 10.10
C TYR A 129 8.73 -13.82 11.08
N SER A 130 9.04 -14.93 11.76
CA SER A 130 10.08 -14.98 12.80
C SER A 130 11.49 -14.84 12.26
N ASP A 131 11.72 -15.33 11.04
CA ASP A 131 13.06 -15.41 10.45
C ASP A 131 13.12 -14.69 9.08
N PRO A 132 12.90 -13.36 9.01
CA PRO A 132 12.85 -12.63 7.75
C PRO A 132 14.24 -12.11 7.32
N LEU A 133 15.18 -12.98 6.92
CA LEU A 133 16.56 -12.53 6.54
C LEU A 133 16.58 -11.61 5.31
N ALA A 134 15.50 -11.58 4.52
CA ALA A 134 15.36 -10.72 3.33
C ALA A 134 14.85 -9.30 3.63
N ASP A 135 14.43 -9.03 4.87
CA ASP A 135 13.85 -7.75 5.25
C ASP A 135 14.89 -6.81 5.83
N GLY A 136 14.73 -5.50 5.59
CA GLY A 136 15.52 -4.48 6.27
C GLY A 136 15.09 -4.29 7.73
N PRO A 137 15.92 -3.63 8.57
CA PRO A 137 15.72 -3.55 10.02
C PRO A 137 14.37 -2.95 10.45
N VAL A 138 13.80 -2.04 9.66
CA VAL A 138 12.48 -1.45 9.94
C VAL A 138 11.37 -2.49 9.86
N ILE A 139 11.36 -3.32 8.81
CA ILE A 139 10.34 -4.35 8.61
C ILE A 139 10.56 -5.51 9.58
N GLN A 140 11.82 -5.88 9.85
CA GLN A 140 12.14 -6.88 10.88
C GLN A 140 11.63 -6.44 12.27
N ALA A 141 11.81 -5.16 12.63
CA ALA A 141 11.32 -4.63 13.90
C ALA A 141 9.78 -4.60 13.96
N ALA A 142 9.11 -4.25 12.86
CA ALA A 142 7.65 -4.30 12.74
C ALA A 142 7.12 -5.74 12.93
N ALA A 143 7.71 -6.71 12.22
CA ALA A 143 7.37 -8.12 12.36
C ALA A 143 7.59 -8.63 13.79
N THR A 144 8.70 -8.24 14.43
CA THR A 144 8.99 -8.58 15.83
C THR A 144 7.91 -8.06 16.78
N ARG A 145 7.49 -6.80 16.65
CA ARG A 145 6.42 -6.22 17.47
C ARG A 145 5.07 -6.92 17.23
N ALA A 146 4.75 -7.21 15.97
CA ALA A 146 3.52 -7.91 15.61
C ALA A 146 3.46 -9.33 16.19
N LEU A 147 4.56 -10.09 16.08
CA LEU A 147 4.66 -11.45 16.64
C LEU A 147 4.63 -11.45 18.17
N ALA A 148 5.30 -10.49 18.82
CA ALA A 148 5.30 -10.36 20.28
C ALA A 148 3.89 -10.12 20.85
N ARG A 149 2.97 -9.57 20.03
CA ARG A 149 1.55 -9.37 20.38
C ARG A 149 0.65 -10.53 19.95
N GLY A 150 1.24 -11.64 19.48
CA GLY A 150 0.51 -12.84 19.09
C GLY A 150 -0.26 -12.70 17.79
N THR A 151 0.19 -11.83 16.87
CA THR A 151 -0.34 -11.79 15.50
C THR A 151 -0.01 -13.09 14.80
N ASN A 152 -1.00 -13.68 14.15
CA ASN A 152 -0.85 -14.89 13.36
C ASN A 152 -1.74 -14.84 12.12
N PHE A 153 -1.51 -15.75 11.17
CA PHE A 153 -2.24 -15.77 9.90
C PHE A 153 -3.76 -15.84 10.08
N ASP A 154 -4.26 -16.67 11.00
CA ASP A 154 -5.72 -16.84 11.16
C ASP A 154 -6.39 -15.54 11.63
N LYS A 155 -5.77 -14.82 12.56
CA LYS A 155 -6.25 -13.49 13.00
C LYS A 155 -6.15 -12.43 11.90
N ILE A 156 -5.11 -12.50 11.05
CA ILE A 156 -4.97 -11.60 9.90
C ILE A 156 -6.12 -11.84 8.91
N ILE A 157 -6.43 -13.09 8.61
CA ILE A 157 -7.52 -13.46 7.72
C ILE A 157 -8.88 -13.00 8.28
N GLU A 158 -9.13 -13.20 9.57
CA GLU A 158 -10.34 -12.72 10.23
C GLU A 158 -10.52 -11.22 10.07
N MET A 159 -9.48 -10.43 10.37
CA MET A 159 -9.49 -8.98 10.16
C MET A 159 -9.72 -8.60 8.70
N LEU A 160 -9.06 -9.29 7.76
CA LEU A 160 -9.19 -8.98 6.33
C LEU A 160 -10.60 -9.28 5.80
N LYS A 161 -11.27 -10.34 6.27
CA LYS A 161 -12.67 -10.63 5.90
C LYS A 161 -13.62 -9.49 6.24
N GLU A 162 -13.34 -8.77 7.32
CA GLU A 162 -14.14 -7.62 7.73
C GLU A 162 -13.78 -6.34 6.95
N VAL A 163 -12.48 -6.11 6.72
CA VAL A 163 -11.98 -4.84 6.17
C VAL A 163 -12.02 -4.79 4.65
N VAL A 164 -11.63 -5.86 3.96
CA VAL A 164 -11.53 -5.89 2.48
C VAL A 164 -12.82 -5.47 1.77
N PRO A 165 -14.04 -5.87 2.20
CA PRO A 165 -15.28 -5.40 1.60
C PRO A 165 -15.52 -3.89 1.69
N GLN A 166 -14.77 -3.19 2.54
CA GLN A 166 -14.87 -1.74 2.76
C GLN A 166 -13.84 -0.95 1.94
N LEU A 167 -12.90 -1.62 1.26
CA LEU A 167 -11.82 -0.99 0.50
C LEU A 167 -12.16 -0.91 -0.99
N SER A 168 -11.73 0.18 -1.63
CA SER A 168 -11.90 0.39 -3.06
C SER A 168 -10.74 -0.23 -3.87
N CYS A 169 -9.53 -0.18 -3.32
CA CYS A 169 -8.32 -0.75 -3.91
C CYS A 169 -8.11 -2.21 -3.47
N PRO A 170 -7.47 -3.04 -4.31
CA PRO A 170 -7.13 -4.41 -3.94
C PRO A 170 -6.02 -4.45 -2.89
N VAL A 171 -6.13 -5.41 -1.97
CA VAL A 171 -5.06 -5.81 -1.06
C VAL A 171 -4.29 -7.00 -1.64
N ALA A 172 -2.97 -6.91 -1.63
CA ALA A 172 -2.06 -8.00 -1.97
C ALA A 172 -1.38 -8.50 -0.69
N LEU A 173 -1.50 -9.80 -0.39
CA LEU A 173 -0.86 -10.37 0.80
C LEU A 173 0.58 -10.78 0.48
N PHE A 174 1.55 -10.30 1.27
CA PHE A 174 2.96 -10.70 1.17
C PHE A 174 3.30 -11.70 2.27
N SER A 175 3.91 -12.83 1.92
CA SER A 175 4.39 -13.83 2.90
C SER A 175 5.70 -14.48 2.45
N TYR A 176 6.38 -15.08 3.41
CA TYR A 176 7.43 -16.06 3.17
C TYR A 176 6.84 -17.43 2.83
N TYR A 177 7.61 -18.28 2.15
CA TYR A 177 7.15 -19.60 1.72
C TYR A 177 7.01 -20.61 2.87
N ASN A 178 7.91 -20.57 3.85
CA ASN A 178 7.93 -21.53 4.95
C ASN A 178 6.60 -21.56 5.76
N PRO A 179 5.98 -20.43 6.14
CA PRO A 179 4.65 -20.42 6.77
C PRO A 179 3.55 -21.08 5.93
N ILE A 180 3.63 -20.95 4.61
CA ILE A 180 2.63 -21.49 3.67
C ILE A 180 2.80 -23.00 3.57
N LEU A 181 4.04 -23.46 3.40
CA LEU A 181 4.36 -24.89 3.41
C LEU A 181 3.88 -25.58 4.68
N LYS A 182 4.14 -25.01 5.86
CA LYS A 182 3.71 -25.58 7.15
C LYS A 182 2.18 -25.69 7.26
N ARG A 183 1.43 -24.83 6.58
CA ARG A 183 -0.05 -24.81 6.60
C ARG A 183 -0.68 -25.68 5.51
N GLY A 184 0.09 -26.00 4.46
CA GLY A 184 -0.40 -26.60 3.23
C GLY A 184 -0.81 -25.52 2.22
N VAL A 185 -0.33 -25.64 0.98
CA VAL A 185 -0.52 -24.65 -0.07
C VAL A 185 -2.00 -24.55 -0.46
N GLU A 186 -2.68 -25.69 -0.59
CA GLU A 186 -4.09 -25.76 -0.99
C GLU A 186 -4.99 -25.07 0.03
N ARG A 187 -4.74 -25.35 1.31
CA ARG A 187 -5.50 -24.74 2.42
C ARG A 187 -5.25 -23.24 2.47
N PHE A 188 -4.01 -22.81 2.29
CA PHE A 188 -3.65 -21.39 2.25
C PHE A 188 -4.36 -20.67 1.10
N MET A 189 -4.30 -21.21 -0.12
CA MET A 189 -4.93 -20.61 -1.30
C MET A 189 -6.46 -20.56 -1.18
N SER A 190 -7.09 -21.63 -0.70
CA SER A 190 -8.54 -21.64 -0.43
C SER A 190 -8.91 -20.55 0.57
N THR A 191 -8.14 -20.40 1.64
CA THR A 191 -8.40 -19.38 2.67
C THR A 191 -8.28 -17.96 2.11
N LEU A 192 -7.31 -17.71 1.22
CA LEU A 192 -7.15 -16.40 0.58
C LEU A 192 -8.31 -16.06 -0.36
N GLN A 193 -8.78 -17.04 -1.14
CA GLN A 193 -9.93 -16.87 -2.03
C GLN A 193 -11.18 -16.49 -1.26
N ASP A 194 -11.44 -17.16 -0.14
CA ASP A 194 -12.60 -16.88 0.73
C ASP A 194 -12.54 -15.49 1.39
N THR A 195 -11.38 -14.84 1.40
CA THR A 195 -11.16 -13.53 2.04
C THR A 195 -11.33 -12.36 1.07
N GLY A 196 -11.46 -12.64 -0.24
CA GLY A 196 -11.53 -11.59 -1.27
C GLY A 196 -10.18 -10.90 -1.53
N ILE A 197 -9.06 -11.56 -1.23
CA ILE A 197 -7.71 -11.05 -1.53
C ILE A 197 -7.43 -11.27 -3.02
N HIS A 198 -7.04 -10.20 -3.72
CA HIS A 198 -6.92 -10.19 -5.18
C HIS A 198 -5.49 -10.47 -5.70
N GLY A 199 -4.53 -10.63 -4.79
CA GLY A 199 -3.19 -11.05 -5.14
C GLY A 199 -2.35 -11.50 -3.95
N PHE A 200 -1.31 -12.25 -4.29
CA PHE A 200 -0.41 -12.84 -3.32
C PHE A 200 1.03 -12.70 -3.83
N SER A 201 1.90 -12.15 -3.00
CA SER A 201 3.33 -11.99 -3.23
C SER A 201 4.11 -12.94 -2.33
N LEU A 202 5.06 -13.67 -2.91
CA LEU A 202 5.87 -14.64 -2.20
C LEU A 202 7.35 -14.25 -2.23
N SER A 203 7.99 -14.22 -1.06
CA SER A 203 9.44 -14.22 -0.98
C SER A 203 9.97 -15.66 -1.07
N TRP A 204 10.73 -15.95 -2.13
CA TRP A 204 11.32 -17.26 -2.44
C TRP A 204 12.67 -17.51 -1.76
N ILE A 205 13.16 -16.58 -0.94
CA ILE A 205 14.42 -16.79 -0.23
C ILE A 205 14.17 -17.88 0.81
N LEU A 206 14.52 -19.11 0.42
CA LEU A 206 14.66 -20.25 1.30
C LEU A 206 15.66 -19.86 2.38
N GLN A 207 15.16 -19.72 3.59
CA GLN A 207 15.99 -19.65 4.78
C GLN A 207 16.43 -21.10 5.04
N PRO A 208 17.74 -21.40 5.02
CA PRO A 208 18.26 -22.75 5.18
C PRO A 208 17.83 -23.41 6.50
#